data_AF-A0A368TJF2-F1
#
_entry.id   AF-A0A368TJF2-F1
#
_cell.length_a   1.000
_cell.length_b   1.000
_cell.length_c   1.000
_cell.angle_alpha   90.00
_cell.angle_beta   90.00
_cell.angle_gamma   90.00
#
_symmetry.space_group_name_H-M   'P 1'
#
loop_
_entity.id
_entity.type
_entity.pdbx_description
1 polymer ?
#
loop_
_entity_poly.entity_id
_entity_poly.type
_entity_poly.pdbx_seq_one_letter_code
_entity_poly.pdbx_strand_id
1 'polypeptide(L)' 'MEKGMDDRWITVWGGNEDLIDEILSLSDIHKGEAETIAMALEKNDTVVIAERAATKMARAYGIESVGLMGIIVEAMKKR' A
#
# COMPACT_ATOMS: atom_id res chain seq x y z
N MET A 1 -6.58 14.07 -5.92
CA MET A 1 -5.64 14.01 -4.77
C MET A 1 -5.69 15.29 -3.96
N GLU A 2 -5.52 16.46 -4.59
CA GLU A 2 -5.52 17.78 -3.93
C GLU A 2 -6.65 17.98 -2.90
N LYS A 3 -7.92 17.83 -3.29
CA LYS A 3 -9.05 17.88 -2.35
C LYS A 3 -8.93 16.92 -1.16
N GLY A 4 -8.41 15.71 -1.37
CA GLY A 4 -8.23 14.73 -0.29
C GLY A 4 -7.11 15.11 0.67
N MET A 5 -6.09 15.82 0.19
CA MET A 5 -5.04 16.40 1.03
C MET A 5 -5.59 17.61 1.81
N ASP A 6 -6.32 18.51 1.14
CA ASP A 6 -6.94 19.69 1.77
C ASP A 6 -7.92 19.29 2.87
N ASP A 7 -8.76 18.28 2.60
CA ASP A 7 -9.73 17.76 3.56
C ASP A 7 -9.07 16.88 4.65
N ARG A 8 -7.75 16.62 4.57
CA ARG A 8 -6.95 15.75 5.46
C ARG A 8 -7.37 14.27 5.47
N TRP A 9 -7.92 13.80 4.36
CA TRP A 9 -8.18 12.38 4.11
C TRP A 9 -6.93 11.63 3.66
N ILE A 10 -5.95 12.36 3.08
CA ILE A 10 -4.69 11.81 2.57
C ILE A 10 -3.53 12.60 3.17
N THR A 11 -2.55 11.89 3.71
CA THR A 11 -1.25 12.46 4.11
C THR A 11 -0.16 11.78 3.28
N VAL A 12 0.82 12.56 2.82
CA VAL A 12 1.94 12.03 2.01
C VAL A 12 3.17 11.93 2.88
N TRP A 13 3.85 10.78 2.80
CA TRP A 13 5.10 10.51 3.50
C TRP A 13 6.19 10.16 2.49
N GLY A 14 7.44 10.54 2.79
CA GLY A 14 8.60 10.01 2.10
C GLY A 14 8.86 8.57 2.53
N GLY A 15 9.32 7.74 1.59
CA GLY A 15 9.69 6.35 1.86
C GLY A 15 11.18 6.21 2.18
N ASN A 16 11.53 5.09 2.82
CA ASN A 16 12.90 4.65 3.00
C ASN A 16 13.37 3.89 1.75
N GLU A 17 14.22 4.56 0.96
CA GLU A 17 14.69 4.04 -0.33
C GLU A 17 15.42 2.68 -0.19
N ASP A 18 16.18 2.45 0.90
CA ASP A 18 16.88 1.18 1.10
C ASP A 18 15.91 0.00 1.24
N LEU A 19 14.82 0.20 2.00
CA LEU A 19 13.78 -0.80 2.19
C LEU A 19 12.97 -1.02 0.91
N ILE A 20 12.71 0.05 0.16
CA ILE A 20 12.02 -0.02 -1.14
C ILE A 20 12.85 -0.86 -2.13
N ASP A 21 14.15 -0.59 -2.22
CA ASP A 21 15.07 -1.31 -3.09
C ASP A 21 15.21 -2.79 -2.68
N GLU A 22 15.25 -3.09 -1.38
CA GLU A 22 15.21 -4.47 -0.88
C GLU A 22 13.95 -5.19 -1.36
N ILE A 23 12.78 -4.60 -1.16
CA ILE A 23 11.49 -5.19 -1.56
C ILE A 23 11.43 -5.42 -3.07
N LEU A 24 11.89 -4.46 -3.87
CA LEU A 24 11.95 -4.57 -5.34
C LEU A 24 12.91 -5.66 -5.80
N SER A 25 14.00 -5.91 -5.06
CA SER A 25 14.93 -6.99 -5.39
C SER A 25 14.35 -8.39 -5.19
N LEU A 26 13.30 -8.52 -4.37
CA LEU A 26 12.72 -9.79 -3.95
C LEU A 26 11.49 -10.22 -4.77
N SER A 27 10.89 -9.32 -5.55
CA SER A 27 9.79 -9.67 -6.45
C SER A 27 9.60 -8.68 -7.60
N ASP A 28 8.98 -9.18 -8.67
CA ASP A 28 8.55 -8.37 -9.80
C ASP A 28 7.22 -7.67 -9.46
N ILE A 29 7.29 -6.63 -8.63
CA ILE A 29 6.17 -5.73 -8.31
C ILE A 29 6.50 -4.30 -8.72
N HIS A 30 5.46 -3.50 -8.98
CA HIS A 30 5.65 -2.09 -9.29
C HIS A 30 6.23 -1.29 -8.11
N LYS A 31 7.07 -0.28 -8.41
CA LYS A 31 7.67 0.63 -7.43
C LYS A 31 6.66 1.19 -6.41
N GLY A 32 5.48 1.62 -6.88
CA GLY A 32 4.44 2.16 -5.98
C GLY A 32 3.93 1.14 -4.96
N GLU A 33 3.85 -0.15 -5.33
CA GLU A 33 3.47 -1.20 -4.38
C GLU A 33 4.59 -1.47 -3.37
N ALA A 34 5.85 -1.45 -3.82
CA ALA A 34 7.01 -1.56 -2.94
C ALA A 34 7.09 -0.39 -1.94
N GLU A 35 6.91 0.85 -2.40
CA GLU A 35 6.81 2.06 -1.57
C GLU A 35 5.70 1.94 -0.52
N THR A 36 4.54 1.39 -0.91
CA THR A 36 3.40 1.22 -0.02
C THR A 36 3.66 0.15 1.05
N ILE A 37 4.28 -0.97 0.69
CA ILE A 37 4.68 -2.04 1.63
C ILE A 37 5.75 -1.53 2.60
N ALA A 38 6.78 -0.84 2.08
CA ALA A 38 7.84 -0.25 2.90
C ALA A 38 7.24 0.71 3.93
N MET A 39 6.33 1.60 3.51
CA MET A 39 5.67 2.53 4.41
C MET A 39 4.82 1.82 5.47
N ALA A 40 4.09 0.77 5.09
CA ALA A 40 3.28 0.00 6.03
C ALA A 40 4.13 -0.72 7.09
N LEU A 41 5.32 -1.21 6.72
CA LEU A 41 6.30 -1.78 7.66
C LEU A 41 6.77 -0.74 8.68
N GLU A 42 7.15 0.45 8.21
CA GLU A 42 7.66 1.51 9.08
C GLU A 42 6.61 2.05 10.04
N LYS A 43 5.35 2.11 9.59
CA LYS A 43 4.23 2.61 10.39
C LYS A 43 3.55 1.54 11.21
N ASN A 44 3.84 0.26 10.94
CA ASN A 44 3.17 -0.89 11.52
C ASN A 44 1.63 -0.81 11.35
N ASP A 45 1.20 -0.58 10.11
CA ASP A 45 -0.21 -0.31 9.76
C ASP A 45 -0.71 -1.23 8.63
N THR A 46 -2.03 -1.25 8.43
CA THR A 46 -2.68 -2.02 7.35
C THR A 46 -2.46 -1.34 6.00
N VAL A 47 -2.24 -2.14 4.96
CA VAL A 47 -1.98 -1.65 3.61
C VAL A 47 -3.11 -1.96 2.62
N VAL A 48 -3.42 -1.01 1.74
CA VAL A 48 -4.30 -1.22 0.59
C VAL A 48 -3.45 -1.52 -0.63
N ILE A 49 -3.64 -2.69 -1.24
CA ILE A 49 -2.84 -3.17 -2.36
C ILE A 49 -3.75 -3.50 -3.55
N ALA A 50 -3.33 -3.13 -4.77
CA ALA A 50 -4.05 -3.47 -6.00
C ALA A 50 -3.54 -4.76 -6.62
N GLU A 51 -2.23 -5.01 -6.53
CA GLU A 51 -1.58 -6.14 -7.18
C GLU A 51 -1.55 -7.42 -6.33
N ARG A 52 -1.83 -8.58 -6.97
CA ARG A 52 -1.81 -9.87 -6.27
C ARG A 52 -0.41 -10.26 -5.78
N ALA A 53 0.64 -9.97 -6.55
CA ALA A 53 2.01 -10.28 -6.15
C ALA A 53 2.43 -9.47 -4.91
N ALA A 54 2.17 -8.16 -4.93
CA ALA A 54 2.35 -7.28 -3.77
C ALA A 54 1.56 -7.74 -2.54
N THR A 55 0.32 -8.21 -2.72
CA THR A 55 -0.49 -8.74 -1.59
C THR A 55 0.19 -9.95 -0.93
N LYS A 56 0.77 -10.85 -1.72
CA LYS A 56 1.51 -12.00 -1.20
C LYS A 56 2.77 -11.55 -0.46
N MET A 57 3.48 -10.56 -1.00
CA MET A 57 4.68 -10.01 -0.37
C MET A 57 4.37 -9.33 0.96
N ALA A 58 3.36 -8.46 1.03
CA ALA A 58 2.93 -7.82 2.28
C ALA A 58 2.62 -8.86 3.37
N ARG A 59 1.92 -9.94 3.01
CA ARG A 59 1.64 -11.05 3.93
C ARG A 59 2.90 -11.80 4.37
N ALA A 60 3.88 -11.98 3.48
CA ALA A 60 5.15 -12.60 3.81
C ALA A 60 5.95 -11.77 4.83
N TYR A 61 5.81 -10.44 4.76
CA TYR A 61 6.32 -9.50 5.74
C TYR A 61 5.46 -9.38 7.03
N GLY A 62 4.36 -10.13 7.14
CA GLY A 62 3.47 -10.10 8.31
C GLY A 62 2.54 -8.88 8.36
N ILE A 63 2.42 -8.13 7.27
CA ILE A 63 1.58 -6.93 7.18
C ILE A 63 0.15 -7.36 6.84
N GLU A 64 -0.83 -6.77 7.53
CA GLU A 64 -2.23 -6.92 7.17
C GLU A 64 -2.52 -6.15 5.87
N SER A 65 -3.12 -6.82 4.89
CA SER A 65 -3.37 -6.25 3.55
C SER A 65 -4.85 -6.34 3.16
N VAL A 66 -5.40 -5.27 2.59
CA VAL A 66 -6.74 -5.25 1.99
C VAL A 66 -6.61 -5.03 0.48
N GLY A 67 -7.35 -5.82 -0.30
CA GLY A 67 -7.38 -5.66 -1.75
C GLY A 67 -8.23 -4.45 -2.18
N LEU A 68 -7.68 -3.58 -3.04
CA LEU A 68 -8.34 -2.35 -3.51
C LEU A 68 -9.75 -2.61 -4.09
N MET A 69 -9.92 -3.68 -4.87
CA MET A 69 -11.22 -4.01 -5.47
C MET A 69 -12.31 -4.26 -4.43
N GLY A 70 -11.98 -4.87 -3.28
CA GLY A 70 -12.94 -5.10 -2.21
C GLY A 70 -13.43 -3.78 -1.61
N ILE A 71 -12.52 -2.81 -1.44
CA ILE A 71 -12.83 -1.47 -0.94
C ILE A 71 -13.75 -0.74 -1.92
N ILE A 72 -13.45 -0.79 -3.22
CA ILE A 72 -14.27 -0.13 -4.25
C ILE A 72 -15.68 -0.72 -4.28
N VAL A 73 -15.80 -2.05 -4.29
CA VAL A 73 -17.10 -2.73 -4.28
C VAL A 73 -17.92 -2.34 -3.04
N GLU A 74 -17.30 -2.28 -1.86
CA GLU A 74 -17.98 -1.90 -0.63
C GLU A 74 -18.39 -0.42 -0.62
N ALA A 75 -17.54 0.48 -1.13
CA ALA A 75 -17.86 1.89 -1.27
C ALA A 75 -19.02 2.13 -2.24
N MET A 76 -19.13 1.32 -3.30
CA MET A 76 -20.23 1.43 -4.26
C MET A 76 -21.58 0.98 -3.70
N LYS A 77 -21.63 0.04 -2.74
CA LYS A 77 -22.88 -0.38 -2.09
C LYS A 77 -23.51 0.69 -1.22
N LYS A 78 -22.71 1.64 -0.73
CA LYS A 78 -23.15 2.71 0.18
C LYS A 78 -23.68 3.95 -0.58
N ARG A 79 -24.06 3.79 -1.85
CA ARG A 79 -24.69 4.83 -2.67
C ARG A 79 -26.15 4.50 -2.97
#